data_AF-A0A8S1KZ91-F1
#
_entry.id   AF-A0A8S1KZ91-F1
#
_cell.length_a   1.000
_cell.length_b   1.000
_cell.length_c   1.000
_cell.angle_alpha   90.00
_cell.angle_beta   90.00
_cell.angle_gamma   90.00
#
_symmetry.space_group_name_H-M   'P 1'
#
loop_
_entity.id
_entity.type
_entity.pdbx_description
1 polymer ?
#
loop_
_entity_poly.entity_id
_entity_poly.type
_entity_poly.pdbx_seq_one_letter_code
_entity_poly.pdbx_strand_id
1 'polypeptide(L)'
;MQFLVKSSGRVGFFGFATATASHKDIAGKNFLRFQSKYAEYVTQFNQKLEAIEKENKAPNVAPQGKVFEHPYNNPHNPVNFSGIKSSELFYNFIGPEQVSPHYENFLVARKYLLLTYGGLIVIGFAAGTTNLHWIAKSSFLPFLFWMQIMYFYLEGRKSFMKPLLARFYRRVAGNECFQLDQYYHENMQLKIRTLLEAAKGQIEYGQLHKEFRDVKAELINTFLMNEQLNLQRHVAERSQNILKQAQQAEQINQNRLLSDIIEAAQKSLDTNLKSNLPEIQKALFKSALRGLAQGKMTYENDPLIDMILKTIREHVSKIQNLSPAEQKKLISLSKDQLAAIQANDKKAKEDFLRAEPKIDQTLKNYDNVKRQLASWGQ
;
A
#
# COMPACT_ATOMS: atom_id res chain seq x y z
N MET A 1 21.41 -36.60 -5.38
CA MET A 1 21.45 -36.76 -3.91
C MET A 1 20.04 -36.59 -3.38
N GLN A 2 19.40 -37.69 -3.00
CA GLN A 2 18.09 -37.71 -2.38
C GLN A 2 18.24 -37.36 -0.90
N PHE A 3 17.53 -36.35 -0.41
CA PHE A 3 17.26 -36.23 1.02
C PHE A 3 15.77 -36.45 1.27
N LEU A 4 15.48 -37.71 1.62
CA LEU A 4 14.30 -38.12 2.35
C LEU A 4 14.36 -37.53 3.77
N VAL A 5 13.36 -36.75 4.17
CA VAL A 5 13.04 -36.55 5.58
C VAL A 5 11.58 -36.97 5.80
N LYS A 6 11.41 -38.25 6.16
CA LYS A 6 10.26 -38.73 6.93
C LYS A 6 10.39 -38.20 8.35
N SER A 7 9.37 -37.52 8.84
CA SER A 7 9.11 -37.38 10.26
C SER A 7 7.60 -37.43 10.49
N SER A 8 7.15 -38.63 10.80
CA SER A 8 5.80 -38.98 11.22
C SER A 8 5.67 -38.73 12.73
N GLY A 9 5.00 -37.64 13.11
CA GLY A 9 4.58 -37.37 14.48
C GLY A 9 3.09 -37.57 14.65
N ARG A 10 2.68 -38.78 15.03
CA ARG A 10 1.35 -39.06 15.59
C ARG A 10 1.27 -38.35 16.96
N VAL A 11 0.43 -37.33 17.10
CA VAL A 11 0.08 -36.76 18.41
C VAL A 11 -1.30 -37.28 18.78
N GLY A 12 -1.34 -38.05 19.86
CA GLY A 12 -2.52 -38.73 20.38
C GLY A 12 -3.58 -37.77 20.89
N PHE A 13 -4.82 -38.13 20.61
CA PHE A 13 -6.04 -37.59 21.19
C PHE A 13 -6.18 -38.17 22.60
N PHE A 14 -6.12 -37.34 23.65
CA PHE A 14 -6.68 -37.67 24.97
C PHE A 14 -7.27 -36.40 25.58
N GLY A 15 -8.58 -36.44 25.82
CA GLY A 15 -9.33 -35.36 26.44
C GLY A 15 -9.23 -35.42 27.96
N PHE A 16 -9.12 -34.25 28.59
CA PHE A 16 -9.69 -33.97 29.90
C PHE A 16 -10.18 -32.53 29.89
N ALA A 17 -11.48 -32.38 30.14
CA ALA A 17 -12.18 -31.10 30.19
C ALA A 17 -12.07 -30.51 31.60
N THR A 18 -11.48 -29.32 31.74
CA THR A 18 -11.78 -28.36 32.82
C THR A 18 -11.46 -26.91 32.39
N ALA A 19 -12.51 -26.08 32.43
CA ALA A 19 -12.56 -24.61 32.53
C ALA A 19 -11.28 -23.78 32.26
N THR A 20 -10.87 -23.62 30.99
CA THR A 20 -9.91 -22.57 30.54
C THR A 20 -10.24 -22.08 29.11
N ALA A 21 -11.52 -21.93 28.78
CA ALA A 21 -11.99 -21.78 27.39
C ALA A 21 -11.81 -20.39 26.74
N SER A 22 -11.23 -19.39 27.41
CA SER A 22 -11.18 -18.01 26.86
C SER A 22 -9.89 -17.70 26.08
N HIS A 23 -8.71 -18.10 26.56
CA HIS A 23 -7.43 -17.71 25.92
C HIS A 23 -6.80 -18.77 25.00
N LYS A 24 -6.97 -20.08 25.27
CA LYS A 24 -6.40 -21.15 24.43
C LYS A 24 -7.10 -21.29 23.07
N ASP A 25 -8.40 -21.01 23.02
CA ASP A 25 -9.22 -21.19 21.82
C ASP A 25 -8.96 -20.09 20.77
N ILE A 26 -8.61 -18.88 21.22
CA ILE A 26 -8.23 -17.75 20.37
C ILE A 26 -6.79 -17.94 19.83
N ALA A 27 -5.86 -18.39 20.69
CA ALA A 27 -4.48 -18.69 20.28
C ALA A 27 -4.42 -19.84 19.26
N GLY A 28 -5.23 -20.89 19.43
CA GLY A 28 -5.33 -22.01 18.48
C GLY A 28 -5.90 -21.58 17.12
N LYS A 29 -6.93 -20.71 17.10
CA LYS A 29 -7.50 -20.16 15.86
C LYS A 29 -6.52 -19.22 15.13
N ASN A 30 -5.74 -18.42 15.86
CA ASN A 30 -4.68 -17.58 15.28
C ASN A 30 -3.53 -18.42 14.69
N PHE A 31 -3.14 -19.51 15.35
CA PHE A 31 -2.13 -20.43 14.84
C PHE A 31 -2.56 -21.12 13.54
N LEU A 32 -3.82 -21.58 13.46
CA LEU A 32 -4.39 -22.17 12.24
C LEU A 32 -4.44 -21.17 11.08
N ARG A 33 -4.77 -19.90 11.35
CA ARG A 33 -4.71 -18.82 10.35
C ARG A 33 -3.29 -18.49 9.89
N PHE A 34 -2.31 -18.57 10.78
CA PHE A 34 -0.90 -18.41 10.40
C PHE A 34 -0.42 -19.56 9.50
N GLN A 35 -0.78 -20.80 9.84
CA GLN A 35 -0.47 -21.97 8.99
C GLN A 35 -1.11 -21.87 7.61
N SER A 36 -2.37 -21.41 7.51
CA SER A 36 -3.03 -21.27 6.21
C SER A 36 -2.35 -20.20 5.34
N LYS A 37 -1.98 -19.05 5.93
CA LYS A 37 -1.22 -18.00 5.21
C LYS A 37 0.16 -18.46 4.77
N TYR A 38 0.86 -19.23 5.60
CA TYR A 38 2.15 -19.81 5.25
C TYR A 38 2.03 -20.81 4.09
N ALA A 39 0.99 -21.67 4.10
CA ALA A 39 0.71 -22.59 3.01
C ALA A 39 0.43 -21.84 1.68
N GLU A 40 -0.34 -20.75 1.73
CA GLU A 40 -0.59 -19.90 0.55
C GLU A 40 0.71 -19.30 -0.01
N TYR A 41 1.59 -18.78 0.85
CA TYR A 41 2.89 -18.25 0.41
C TYR A 41 3.75 -19.31 -0.31
N VAL A 42 3.80 -20.52 0.24
CA VAL A 42 4.50 -21.65 -0.37
C VAL A 42 3.92 -21.99 -1.75
N THR A 43 2.59 -21.97 -1.91
CA THR A 43 1.96 -22.20 -3.23
C THR A 43 2.30 -21.12 -4.26
N GLN A 44 2.33 -19.85 -3.86
CA GLN A 44 2.73 -18.75 -4.76
C GLN A 44 4.21 -18.84 -5.16
N PHE A 45 5.08 -19.25 -4.24
CA PHE A 45 6.49 -19.48 -4.54
C PHE A 45 6.68 -20.63 -5.54
N ASN A 46 5.96 -21.74 -5.36
CA ASN A 46 6.00 -22.86 -6.30
C ASN A 46 5.51 -22.47 -7.70
N GLN A 47 4.49 -21.62 -7.81
CA GLN A 47 4.04 -21.08 -9.10
C GLN A 47 5.12 -20.24 -9.81
N LYS A 48 5.90 -19.46 -9.05
CA LYS A 48 7.06 -18.72 -9.60
C LYS A 48 8.15 -19.68 -10.09
N LEU A 49 8.44 -20.75 -9.34
CA LEU A 49 9.38 -21.78 -9.78
C LEU A 49 8.93 -22.48 -11.06
N GLU A 50 7.65 -22.83 -11.18
CA GLU A 50 7.09 -23.42 -12.40
C GLU A 50 7.22 -22.49 -13.61
N ALA A 51 7.05 -21.17 -13.42
CA ALA A 51 7.26 -20.19 -14.48
C ALA A 51 8.72 -20.14 -14.95
N ILE A 52 9.67 -20.14 -14.00
CA ILE A 52 11.11 -20.18 -14.30
C ILE A 52 11.47 -21.49 -15.02
N GLU A 53 10.92 -22.62 -14.60
CA GLU A 53 11.14 -23.90 -15.29
C GLU A 53 10.59 -23.89 -16.71
N LYS A 54 9.47 -23.21 -16.96
CA LYS A 54 8.91 -23.04 -18.31
C LYS A 54 9.79 -22.16 -19.19
N GLU A 55 10.31 -21.05 -18.65
CA GLU A 55 11.25 -20.18 -19.36
C GLU A 55 12.56 -20.91 -19.69
N ASN A 56 13.08 -21.70 -18.75
CA ASN A 56 14.29 -22.51 -18.97
C ASN A 56 14.09 -23.61 -20.02
N LYS A 57 12.86 -24.09 -20.21
CA LYS A 57 12.50 -25.08 -21.24
C LYS A 57 12.18 -24.45 -22.60
N ALA A 58 12.23 -23.12 -22.73
CA ALA A 58 11.99 -22.47 -24.00
C ALA A 58 13.07 -22.88 -25.02
N PRO A 59 12.68 -23.48 -26.17
CA PRO A 59 13.64 -23.89 -27.18
C PRO A 59 14.26 -22.65 -27.83
N ASN A 60 15.59 -22.63 -27.94
CA ASN A 60 16.26 -21.60 -28.72
C ASN A 60 15.93 -21.83 -30.20
N VAL A 61 15.28 -20.85 -30.84
CA VAL A 61 14.97 -20.91 -32.27
C VAL A 61 16.27 -20.72 -33.03
N ALA A 62 16.64 -21.71 -33.86
CA ALA A 62 17.83 -21.60 -34.69
C ALA A 62 17.71 -20.33 -35.58
N PRO A 63 18.67 -19.41 -35.52
CA PRO A 63 18.64 -18.22 -36.36
C PRO A 63 18.72 -18.63 -37.84
N GLN A 64 18.25 -17.75 -38.73
CA GLN A 64 18.40 -17.96 -40.16
C GLN A 64 19.88 -18.15 -40.52
N GLY A 65 20.17 -19.09 -41.41
CA GLY A 65 21.54 -19.56 -41.65
C GLY A 65 22.53 -18.48 -42.08
N LYS A 66 22.14 -17.60 -43.02
CA LYS A 66 22.95 -16.46 -43.49
C LYS A 66 22.06 -15.30 -43.94
N VAL A 67 22.51 -14.08 -43.68
CA VAL A 67 21.92 -12.86 -44.25
C VAL A 67 22.46 -12.68 -45.68
N PHE A 68 21.77 -11.90 -46.51
CA PHE A 68 22.22 -11.56 -47.86
C PHE A 68 23.63 -10.95 -47.85
N GLU A 69 24.52 -11.52 -48.68
CA GLU A 69 25.88 -11.03 -48.89
C GLU A 69 25.96 -10.37 -50.27
N HIS A 70 26.26 -9.07 -50.28
CA HIS A 70 26.26 -8.29 -51.52
C HIS A 70 27.52 -8.62 -52.35
N PRO A 71 27.39 -9.17 -53.58
CA PRO A 71 28.51 -9.77 -54.32
C PRO A 71 29.59 -8.77 -54.76
N TYR A 72 29.25 -7.48 -54.87
CA TYR A 72 30.18 -6.43 -55.29
C TYR A 72 30.65 -5.54 -54.14
N ASN A 73 30.18 -5.77 -52.91
CA ASN A 73 30.55 -4.92 -51.78
C ASN A 73 31.50 -5.67 -50.86
N ASN A 74 32.74 -5.19 -50.79
CA ASN A 74 33.71 -5.69 -49.84
C ASN A 74 34.26 -4.52 -48.99
N PRO A 75 34.86 -4.80 -47.82
CA PRO A 75 35.38 -3.74 -46.95
C PRO A 75 36.57 -2.96 -47.55
N HIS A 76 37.33 -3.59 -48.45
CA HIS A 76 38.51 -2.98 -49.06
C HIS A 76 38.14 -2.03 -50.22
N ASN A 77 37.17 -2.44 -51.04
CA ASN A 77 36.60 -1.73 -52.19
C ASN A 77 35.08 -1.57 -51.97
N PRO A 78 34.68 -0.66 -51.07
CA PRO A 78 33.26 -0.41 -50.85
C PRO A 78 32.63 0.10 -52.14
N VAL A 79 31.42 -0.38 -52.46
CA VAL A 79 30.66 0.08 -53.65
C VAL A 79 30.35 1.57 -53.54
N ASN A 80 30.10 2.05 -52.32
CA ASN A 80 29.72 3.43 -52.04
C ASN A 80 30.94 4.25 -51.63
N PHE A 81 31.05 5.46 -52.17
CA PHE A 81 32.09 6.41 -51.83
C PHE A 81 31.74 7.20 -50.55
N SER A 82 32.71 7.33 -49.65
CA SER A 82 32.59 8.15 -48.44
C SER A 82 33.95 8.71 -48.03
N GLY A 83 33.96 9.85 -47.32
CA GLY A 83 35.18 10.42 -46.77
C GLY A 83 35.89 9.51 -45.76
N ILE A 84 35.17 8.55 -45.15
CA ILE A 84 35.72 7.59 -44.18
C ILE A 84 36.75 6.67 -44.86
N LYS A 85 36.42 6.12 -46.04
CA LYS A 85 37.33 5.22 -46.75
C LYS A 85 38.58 5.95 -47.25
N SER A 86 38.41 7.19 -47.73
CA SER A 86 39.54 8.05 -48.11
C SER A 86 40.45 8.36 -46.92
N SER A 87 39.88 8.64 -45.74
CA SER A 87 40.65 8.87 -44.51
C SER A 87 41.40 7.62 -44.07
N GLU A 88 40.76 6.44 -44.12
CA GLU A 88 41.43 5.16 -43.81
C GLU A 88 42.65 4.93 -44.72
N LEU A 89 42.47 5.08 -46.03
CA LEU A 89 43.56 4.95 -47.00
C LEU A 89 44.65 6.00 -46.79
N PHE A 90 44.27 7.23 -46.43
CA PHE A 90 45.21 8.30 -46.12
C PHE A 90 46.06 7.99 -44.88
N TYR A 91 45.45 7.55 -43.78
CA TYR A 91 46.18 7.16 -42.56
C TYR A 91 47.05 5.91 -42.78
N ASN A 92 46.62 4.99 -43.64
CA ASN A 92 47.47 3.86 -44.06
C ASN A 92 48.68 4.31 -44.88
N PHE A 93 48.56 5.39 -45.66
CA PHE A 93 49.65 5.95 -46.45
C PHE A 93 50.68 6.71 -45.59
N ILE A 94 50.23 7.59 -44.69
CA ILE A 94 51.14 8.36 -43.81
C ILE A 94 51.69 7.54 -42.63
N GLY A 95 51.04 6.42 -42.31
CA GLY A 95 51.35 5.58 -41.17
C GLY A 95 50.75 6.10 -39.84
N PRO A 96 50.97 5.36 -38.74
CA PRO A 96 50.53 5.79 -37.41
C PRO A 96 51.29 7.03 -36.94
N GLU A 97 50.78 7.67 -35.88
CA GLU A 97 51.46 8.80 -35.25
C GLU A 97 52.90 8.42 -34.82
N GLN A 98 53.87 9.22 -35.26
CA GLN A 98 55.28 9.02 -34.93
C GLN A 98 55.58 9.52 -33.51
N VAL A 99 55.13 8.75 -32.52
CA VAL A 99 55.31 9.08 -31.10
C VAL A 99 56.79 8.96 -30.73
N SER A 100 57.37 10.07 -30.26
CA SER A 100 58.74 10.06 -29.73
C SER A 100 58.73 9.57 -28.27
N PRO A 101 59.50 8.52 -27.92
CA PRO A 101 59.63 8.06 -26.53
C PRO A 101 60.65 8.88 -25.72
N HIS A 102 61.34 9.83 -26.34
CA HIS A 102 62.38 10.62 -25.69
C HIS A 102 61.79 11.73 -24.82
N TYR A 103 62.49 12.09 -23.74
CA TYR A 103 62.09 13.17 -22.83
C TYR A 103 62.18 14.57 -23.45
N GLU A 104 62.97 14.72 -24.52
CA GLU A 104 63.24 15.99 -25.17
C GLU A 104 62.97 15.89 -26.68
N ASN A 105 62.63 17.03 -27.29
CA ASN A 105 62.40 17.12 -28.72
C ASN A 105 63.73 16.97 -29.48
N PHE A 106 63.74 16.15 -30.53
CA PHE A 106 64.89 15.92 -31.41
C PHE A 106 65.56 17.22 -31.90
N LEU A 107 64.76 18.24 -32.27
CA LEU A 107 65.30 19.53 -32.73
C LEU A 107 66.12 20.25 -31.66
N VAL A 108 65.70 20.14 -30.39
CA VAL A 108 66.41 20.77 -29.26
C VAL A 108 67.66 19.96 -28.93
N ALA A 109 67.53 18.64 -28.83
CA ALA A 109 68.62 17.73 -28.49
C ALA A 109 69.78 17.72 -29.50
N ARG A 110 69.51 18.10 -30.75
CA ARG A 110 70.47 18.05 -31.87
C ARG A 110 70.61 19.36 -32.62
N LYS A 111 70.26 20.49 -32.00
CA LYS A 111 70.27 21.82 -32.65
C LYS A 111 71.59 22.14 -33.36
N TYR A 112 72.73 21.88 -32.73
CA TYR A 112 74.04 22.15 -33.34
C TYR A 112 74.34 21.22 -34.52
N LEU A 113 74.01 19.93 -34.42
CA LEU A 113 74.19 18.98 -35.51
C LEU A 113 73.31 19.34 -36.72
N LEU A 114 72.06 19.72 -36.47
CA LEU A 114 71.14 20.19 -37.51
C LEU A 114 71.60 21.50 -38.14
N LEU A 115 72.16 22.42 -37.34
CA LEU A 115 72.77 23.64 -37.86
C LEU A 115 73.97 23.33 -38.74
N THR A 116 74.80 22.37 -38.35
CA THR A 116 75.94 21.92 -39.16
C THR A 116 75.47 21.33 -40.50
N TYR A 117 74.52 20.40 -40.51
CA TYR A 117 74.00 19.84 -41.75
C TYR A 117 73.26 20.86 -42.60
N GLY A 118 72.43 21.72 -42.00
CA GLY A 118 71.74 22.79 -42.71
C GLY A 118 72.73 23.77 -43.33
N GLY A 119 73.77 24.16 -42.59
CA GLY A 119 74.86 25.00 -43.08
C GLY A 119 75.64 24.33 -44.20
N LEU A 120 75.93 23.03 -44.10
CA LEU A 120 76.62 22.27 -45.13
C LEU A 120 75.80 22.20 -46.43
N ILE A 121 74.48 22.03 -46.33
CA ILE A 121 73.59 22.08 -47.50
C ILE A 121 73.59 23.48 -48.14
N VAL A 122 73.55 24.54 -47.32
CA VAL A 122 73.58 25.93 -47.83
C VAL A 122 74.92 26.24 -48.50
N ILE A 123 76.05 25.86 -47.89
CA ILE A 123 77.37 26.02 -48.48
C ILE A 123 77.48 25.20 -49.76
N GLY A 124 77.00 23.96 -49.76
CA GLY A 124 76.96 23.10 -50.95
C GLY A 124 76.15 23.72 -52.08
N PHE A 125 74.99 24.30 -51.77
CA PHE A 125 74.17 25.03 -52.74
C PHE A 125 74.87 26.29 -53.26
N ALA A 126 75.45 27.10 -52.38
CA ALA A 126 76.15 28.32 -52.76
C ALA A 126 77.41 28.04 -53.59
N ALA A 127 78.17 26.99 -53.24
CA ALA A 127 79.34 26.56 -53.97
C ALA A 127 78.99 25.92 -55.32
N GLY A 128 77.88 25.16 -55.39
CA GLY A 128 77.38 24.56 -56.62
C GLY A 128 76.70 25.55 -57.56
N THR A 129 76.17 26.66 -57.03
CA THR A 129 75.47 27.68 -57.80
C THR A 129 76.40 28.84 -58.14
N THR A 130 77.08 28.72 -59.28
CA THR A 130 78.13 29.65 -59.72
C THR A 130 77.69 31.12 -59.86
N ASN A 131 76.40 31.39 -60.11
CA ASN A 131 75.86 32.73 -60.31
C ASN A 131 74.71 33.08 -59.34
N LEU A 132 74.93 32.85 -58.05
CA LEU A 132 73.94 33.17 -57.01
C LEU A 132 73.51 34.66 -57.01
N HIS A 133 74.44 35.57 -57.33
CA HIS A 133 74.17 37.01 -57.44
C HIS A 133 73.13 37.35 -58.52
N TRP A 134 73.18 36.66 -59.67
CA TRP A 134 72.22 36.87 -60.74
C TRP A 134 70.82 36.40 -60.30
N ILE A 135 70.73 35.26 -59.62
CA ILE A 135 69.47 34.75 -59.07
C ILE A 135 68.86 35.74 -58.08
N ALA A 136 69.68 36.27 -57.16
CA ALA A 136 69.24 37.24 -56.17
C ALA A 136 68.70 38.53 -56.84
N LYS A 137 69.40 39.06 -57.84
CA LYS A 137 68.97 40.25 -58.60
C LYS A 137 67.67 39.99 -59.37
N SER A 138 67.57 38.84 -60.05
CA SER A 138 66.36 38.45 -60.78
C SER A 138 65.16 38.24 -59.86
N SER A 139 65.38 37.81 -58.61
CA SER A 139 64.32 37.58 -57.62
C SER A 139 63.85 38.85 -56.91
N PHE A 140 64.63 39.94 -56.98
CA PHE A 140 64.34 41.16 -56.23
C PHE A 140 63.04 41.83 -56.66
N LEU A 141 62.84 42.02 -57.97
CA LEU A 141 61.63 42.64 -58.51
C LEU A 141 60.35 41.85 -58.20
N PRO A 142 60.26 40.52 -58.44
CA PRO A 142 59.07 39.76 -58.08
C PRO A 142 58.85 39.72 -56.57
N PHE A 143 59.91 39.69 -55.76
CA PHE A 143 59.78 39.78 -54.30
C PHE A 143 59.10 41.07 -53.88
N LEU A 144 59.59 42.23 -54.36
CA LEU A 144 58.98 43.52 -54.05
C LEU A 144 57.53 43.59 -54.54
N PHE A 145 57.28 43.17 -55.79
CA PHE A 145 55.97 43.22 -56.41
C PHE A 145 54.92 42.41 -55.62
N TRP A 146 55.23 41.17 -55.25
CA TRP A 146 54.29 40.32 -54.52
C TRP A 146 54.10 40.78 -53.07
N MET A 147 55.17 41.22 -52.41
CA MET A 147 55.09 41.71 -51.04
C MET A 147 54.18 42.93 -50.95
N GLN A 148 54.31 43.92 -51.85
CA GLN A 148 53.46 45.11 -51.80
C GLN A 148 51.99 44.83 -52.14
N ILE A 149 51.70 43.98 -53.15
CA ILE A 149 50.31 43.63 -53.49
C ILE A 149 49.65 42.82 -52.37
N MET A 150 50.36 41.84 -51.79
CA MET A 150 49.77 40.94 -50.80
C MET A 150 49.81 41.50 -49.39
N TYR A 151 50.58 42.56 -49.13
CA TYR A 151 50.71 43.18 -47.82
C TYR A 151 49.35 43.49 -47.20
N PHE A 152 48.43 44.10 -47.95
CA PHE A 152 47.09 44.39 -47.44
C PHE A 152 46.33 43.12 -47.05
N TYR A 153 46.31 42.08 -47.88
CA TYR A 153 45.55 40.86 -47.62
C TYR A 153 46.15 39.97 -46.52
N LEU A 154 47.43 40.13 -46.20
CA LEU A 154 48.12 39.37 -45.17
C LEU A 154 48.10 40.10 -43.82
N GLU A 155 48.64 41.32 -43.79
CA GLU A 155 48.91 42.06 -42.56
C GLU A 155 48.21 43.41 -42.52
N GLY A 156 48.29 44.21 -43.59
CA GLY A 156 47.73 45.55 -43.62
C GLY A 156 46.24 45.60 -43.27
N ARG A 157 45.46 44.60 -43.69
CA ARG A 157 44.03 44.48 -43.32
C ARG A 157 43.77 44.55 -41.82
N LYS A 158 44.72 44.13 -40.97
CA LYS A 158 44.54 44.13 -39.51
C LYS A 158 44.46 45.55 -38.93
N SER A 159 45.10 46.52 -39.59
CA SER A 159 45.26 47.88 -39.06
C SER A 159 44.69 48.98 -39.96
N PHE A 160 44.37 48.67 -41.22
CA PHE A 160 43.83 49.62 -42.20
C PHE A 160 42.31 49.42 -42.42
N MET A 161 41.84 49.74 -43.62
CA MET A 161 40.43 49.98 -43.95
C MET A 161 39.45 48.83 -43.60
N LYS A 162 39.84 47.57 -43.82
CA LYS A 162 38.95 46.42 -43.59
C LYS A 162 39.69 45.19 -43.10
N PRO A 163 39.24 44.54 -42.01
CA PRO A 163 39.92 43.39 -41.42
C PRO A 163 39.75 42.06 -42.15
N LEU A 164 38.79 41.92 -43.06
CA LEU A 164 38.52 40.68 -43.82
C LEU A 164 38.49 39.41 -42.93
N LEU A 165 37.60 39.41 -41.93
CA LEU A 165 37.53 38.44 -40.83
C LEU A 165 37.04 37.03 -41.21
N ALA A 166 36.91 36.69 -42.50
CA ALA A 166 36.42 35.37 -42.93
C ALA A 166 37.22 34.20 -42.33
N ARG A 167 38.55 34.34 -42.22
CA ARG A 167 39.40 33.33 -41.56
C ARG A 167 39.19 33.28 -40.05
N PHE A 168 38.93 34.43 -39.42
CA PHE A 168 38.65 34.51 -37.99
C PHE A 168 37.35 33.78 -37.66
N TYR A 169 36.26 34.05 -38.38
CA TYR A 169 34.98 33.37 -38.13
C TYR A 169 35.05 31.85 -38.29
N ARG A 170 35.78 31.34 -39.29
CA ARG A 170 36.01 29.88 -39.43
C ARG A 170 36.78 29.29 -38.25
N ARG A 171 37.72 30.03 -37.67
CA ARG A 171 38.49 29.58 -36.51
C ARG A 171 37.67 29.62 -35.23
N VAL A 172 36.86 30.65 -35.04
CA VAL A 172 35.94 30.75 -33.90
C VAL A 172 34.94 29.61 -33.92
N ALA A 173 34.26 29.38 -35.04
CA ALA A 173 33.31 28.28 -35.19
C ALA A 173 33.99 26.91 -35.00
N GLY A 174 35.18 26.70 -35.57
CA GLY A 174 35.94 25.46 -35.36
C GLY A 174 36.32 25.24 -33.89
N ASN A 175 36.69 26.29 -33.17
CA ASN A 175 37.02 26.21 -31.75
C ASN A 175 35.78 25.92 -30.88
N GLU A 176 34.64 26.52 -31.21
CA GLU A 176 33.38 26.25 -30.52
C GLU A 176 32.92 24.80 -30.73
N CYS A 177 32.95 24.28 -31.97
CA CYS A 177 32.66 22.86 -32.23
C CYS A 177 33.59 21.94 -31.44
N PHE A 178 34.90 22.26 -31.38
CA PHE A 178 35.85 21.49 -30.58
C PHE A 178 35.49 21.46 -29.08
N GLN A 179 35.02 22.57 -28.52
CA GLN A 179 34.53 22.61 -27.14
C GLN A 179 33.24 21.79 -26.97
N LEU A 180 32.31 21.84 -27.91
CA LEU A 180 31.09 21.04 -27.88
C LEU A 180 31.40 19.53 -27.92
N ASP A 181 32.38 19.13 -28.72
CA ASP A 181 32.83 17.74 -28.80
C ASP A 181 33.49 17.28 -27.49
N GLN A 182 34.25 18.16 -26.82
CA GLN A 182 34.81 17.87 -25.49
C GLN A 182 33.73 17.61 -24.44
N TYR A 183 32.61 18.33 -24.49
CA TYR A 183 31.47 18.17 -23.58
C TYR A 183 30.37 17.23 -24.11
N TYR A 184 30.69 16.40 -25.10
CA TYR A 184 29.70 15.50 -25.72
C TYR A 184 29.05 14.57 -24.70
N HIS A 185 29.83 14.01 -23.78
CA HIS A 185 29.34 13.03 -22.80
C HIS A 185 28.35 13.66 -21.82
N GLU A 186 28.64 14.85 -21.30
CA GLU A 186 27.78 15.60 -20.39
C GLU A 186 26.48 16.00 -21.09
N ASN A 187 26.60 16.55 -22.31
CA ASN A 187 25.44 16.96 -23.11
C ASN A 187 24.52 15.78 -23.42
N MET A 188 25.09 14.60 -23.73
CA MET A 188 24.31 13.40 -24.00
C MET A 188 23.67 12.82 -22.74
N GLN A 189 24.40 12.83 -21.61
CA GLN A 189 23.89 12.36 -20.33
C GLN A 189 22.65 13.16 -19.88
N LEU A 190 22.68 14.49 -20.06
CA LEU A 190 21.53 15.34 -19.75
C LEU A 190 20.28 14.94 -20.54
N LYS A 191 20.44 14.66 -21.85
CA LYS A 191 19.33 14.20 -22.70
C LYS A 191 18.80 12.83 -22.27
N ILE A 192 19.70 11.88 -21.99
CA ILE A 192 19.33 10.53 -21.54
C ILE A 192 18.61 10.60 -20.19
N ARG A 193 19.03 11.47 -19.27
CA ARG A 193 18.40 11.60 -17.94
C ARG A 193 16.91 11.94 -18.05
N THR A 194 16.53 12.86 -18.94
CA THR A 194 15.13 13.20 -19.17
C THR A 194 14.34 12.03 -19.76
N LEU A 195 14.94 11.27 -20.69
CA LEU A 195 14.31 10.06 -21.24
C LEU A 195 14.13 8.97 -20.19
N LEU A 196 15.11 8.80 -19.30
CA LEU A 196 15.04 7.86 -18.19
C LEU A 196 13.96 8.23 -17.18
N GLU A 197 13.74 9.52 -16.92
CA GLU A 197 12.67 9.97 -16.03
C GLU A 197 11.28 9.60 -16.60
N ALA A 198 11.06 9.84 -17.89
CA ALA A 198 9.83 9.42 -18.56
C ALA A 198 9.65 7.89 -18.53
N ALA A 199 10.72 7.13 -18.78
CA ALA A 199 10.68 5.67 -18.73
C ALA A 199 10.42 5.15 -17.31
N LYS A 200 11.00 5.78 -16.27
CA LYS A 200 10.75 5.44 -14.87
C LYS A 200 9.28 5.61 -14.50
N GLY A 201 8.67 6.72 -14.89
CA GLY A 201 7.23 6.93 -14.67
C GLY A 201 6.36 5.82 -15.28
N GLN A 202 6.75 5.29 -16.45
CA GLN A 202 6.05 4.14 -17.04
C GLN A 202 6.28 2.83 -16.26
N ILE A 203 7.49 2.62 -15.74
CA ILE A 203 7.82 1.42 -14.93
C ILE A 203 7.05 1.41 -13.60
N GLU A 204 6.80 2.57 -13.00
CA GLU A 204 6.06 2.72 -11.75
C GLU A 204 4.63 2.15 -11.84
N TYR A 205 3.94 2.30 -12.98
CA TYR A 205 2.63 1.65 -13.18
C TYR A 205 2.71 0.13 -13.10
N GLY A 206 3.79 -0.45 -13.62
CA GLY A 206 4.05 -1.89 -13.53
C GLY A 206 4.32 -2.34 -12.09
N GLN A 207 4.94 -1.51 -11.27
CA GLN A 207 5.16 -1.78 -9.84
C GLN A 207 3.85 -1.69 -9.06
N LEU A 208 3.07 -0.63 -9.28
CA LEU A 208 1.76 -0.45 -8.65
C LEU A 208 0.82 -1.64 -8.88
N HIS A 209 0.83 -2.20 -10.10
CA HIS A 209 0.03 -3.38 -10.40
C HIS A 209 0.48 -4.64 -9.63
N LYS A 210 1.80 -4.79 -9.38
CA LYS A 210 2.31 -5.91 -8.57
C LYS A 210 1.84 -5.81 -7.13
N GLU A 211 1.90 -4.61 -6.55
CA GLU A 211 1.49 -4.34 -5.16
C GLU A 211 -0.02 -4.46 -4.94
N PHE A 212 -0.83 -4.21 -5.98
CA PHE A 212 -2.29 -4.30 -5.89
C PHE A 212 -2.79 -5.66 -5.33
N ARG A 213 -2.12 -6.76 -5.69
CA ARG A 213 -2.52 -8.10 -5.20
C ARG A 213 -2.34 -8.24 -3.69
N ASP A 214 -1.24 -7.71 -3.17
CA ASP A 214 -0.90 -7.79 -1.76
C ASP A 214 -1.82 -6.89 -0.93
N VAL A 215 -2.02 -5.65 -1.38
CA VAL A 215 -2.96 -4.70 -0.77
C VAL A 215 -4.38 -5.28 -0.75
N LYS A 216 -4.84 -5.89 -1.85
CA LYS A 216 -6.14 -6.56 -1.90
C LYS A 216 -6.24 -7.69 -0.87
N ALA A 217 -5.22 -8.53 -0.74
CA ALA A 217 -5.21 -9.63 0.21
C ALA A 217 -5.23 -9.14 1.67
N GLU A 218 -4.49 -8.08 1.97
CA GLU A 218 -4.48 -7.46 3.29
C GLU A 218 -5.83 -6.82 3.63
N LEU A 219 -6.42 -6.06 2.70
CA LEU A 219 -7.73 -5.43 2.89
C LEU A 219 -8.83 -6.46 3.14
N ILE A 220 -8.85 -7.58 2.39
CA ILE A 220 -9.81 -8.66 2.63
C ILE A 220 -9.61 -9.27 4.03
N ASN A 221 -8.36 -9.52 4.43
CA ASN A 221 -8.08 -10.08 5.76
C ASN A 221 -8.52 -9.13 6.89
N THR A 222 -8.23 -7.84 6.76
CA THR A 222 -8.63 -6.82 7.74
C THR A 222 -10.14 -6.67 7.78
N PHE A 223 -10.81 -6.67 6.64
CA PHE A 223 -12.27 -6.64 6.56
C PHE A 223 -12.89 -7.84 7.27
N LEU A 224 -12.44 -9.06 6.96
CA LEU A 224 -12.96 -10.28 7.60
C LEU A 224 -12.68 -10.32 9.11
N MET A 225 -11.53 -9.80 9.56
CA MET A 225 -11.22 -9.71 10.97
C MET A 225 -12.15 -8.74 11.70
N ASN A 226 -12.40 -7.57 11.12
CA ASN A 226 -13.31 -6.57 11.68
C ASN A 226 -14.76 -7.09 11.69
N GLU A 227 -15.22 -7.75 10.62
CA GLU A 227 -16.57 -8.34 10.57
C GLU A 227 -16.74 -9.48 11.56
N GLN A 228 -15.69 -10.29 11.80
CA GLN A 228 -15.74 -11.30 12.84
C GLN A 228 -15.92 -10.68 14.24
N LEU A 229 -15.21 -9.59 14.54
CA LEU A 229 -15.37 -8.85 15.80
C LEU A 229 -16.76 -8.21 15.90
N ASN A 230 -17.26 -7.65 14.81
CA ASN A 230 -18.60 -7.07 14.74
C ASN A 230 -19.68 -8.15 15.00
N LEU A 231 -19.56 -9.32 14.39
CA LEU A 231 -20.45 -10.45 14.63
C LEU A 231 -20.39 -10.92 16.10
N GLN A 232 -19.20 -11.05 16.68
CA GLN A 232 -19.04 -11.42 18.09
C GLN A 232 -19.71 -10.40 19.01
N ARG A 233 -19.52 -9.11 18.73
CA ARG A 233 -20.17 -8.03 19.47
C ARG A 233 -21.69 -8.10 19.33
N HIS A 234 -22.21 -8.28 18.12
CA HIS A 234 -23.64 -8.42 17.88
C HIS A 234 -24.24 -9.59 18.67
N VAL A 235 -23.60 -10.76 18.66
CA VAL A 235 -24.05 -11.93 19.45
C VAL A 235 -24.02 -11.66 20.96
N ALA A 236 -22.97 -10.98 21.45
CA ALA A 236 -22.85 -10.62 22.85
C ALA A 236 -23.94 -9.60 23.28
N GLU A 237 -24.14 -8.54 22.50
CA GLU A 237 -25.19 -7.54 22.73
C GLU A 237 -26.59 -8.18 22.68
N ARG A 238 -26.84 -9.07 21.71
CA ARG A 238 -28.11 -9.79 21.59
C ARG A 238 -28.37 -10.68 22.80
N SER A 239 -27.36 -11.44 23.24
CA SER A 239 -27.44 -12.28 24.44
C SER A 239 -27.71 -11.44 25.70
N GLN A 240 -27.01 -10.31 25.85
CA GLN A 240 -27.22 -9.41 26.98
C GLN A 240 -28.61 -8.76 26.96
N ASN A 241 -29.10 -8.37 25.78
CA ASN A 241 -30.42 -7.77 25.62
C ASN A 241 -31.54 -8.76 25.94
N ILE A 242 -31.42 -10.02 25.52
CA ILE A 242 -32.36 -11.09 25.92
C ILE A 242 -32.38 -11.25 27.43
N LEU A 243 -31.21 -11.31 28.08
CA LEU A 243 -31.12 -11.44 29.54
C LEU A 243 -31.77 -10.25 30.27
N LYS A 244 -31.50 -9.02 29.83
CA LYS A 244 -32.11 -7.81 30.39
C LYS A 244 -33.63 -7.78 30.19
N GLN A 245 -34.12 -8.14 29.00
CA GLN A 245 -35.55 -8.21 28.71
C GLN A 245 -36.25 -9.28 29.55
N ALA A 246 -35.62 -10.45 29.71
CA ALA A 246 -36.13 -11.51 30.57
C ALA A 246 -36.20 -11.05 32.04
N GLN A 247 -35.14 -10.44 32.55
CA GLN A 247 -35.09 -9.90 33.91
C GLN A 247 -36.18 -8.83 34.14
N GLN A 248 -36.37 -7.92 33.18
CA GLN A 248 -37.43 -6.91 33.26
C GLN A 248 -38.83 -7.54 33.27
N ALA A 249 -39.07 -8.55 32.43
CA ALA A 249 -40.34 -9.26 32.40
C ALA A 249 -40.62 -10.00 33.73
N GLU A 250 -39.61 -10.66 34.30
CA GLU A 250 -39.70 -11.29 35.62
C GLU A 250 -40.00 -10.27 36.72
N GLN A 251 -39.36 -9.11 36.68
CA GLN A 251 -39.60 -8.03 37.65
C GLN A 251 -41.00 -7.41 37.51
N ILE A 252 -41.53 -7.28 36.28
CA ILE A 252 -42.92 -6.87 36.04
C ILE A 252 -43.89 -7.91 36.60
N ASN A 253 -43.63 -9.20 36.37
CA ASN A 253 -44.47 -10.29 36.90
C ASN A 253 -44.45 -10.31 38.43
N GLN A 254 -43.29 -10.10 39.05
CA GLN A 254 -43.14 -9.95 40.49
C GLN A 254 -43.91 -8.74 41.03
N ASN A 255 -43.78 -7.58 40.39
CA ASN A 255 -44.49 -6.37 40.80
C ASN A 255 -46.01 -6.52 40.66
N ARG A 256 -46.48 -7.18 39.60
CA ARG A 256 -47.90 -7.50 39.41
C ARG A 256 -48.43 -8.38 40.54
N LEU A 257 -47.68 -9.42 40.93
CA LEU A 257 -48.04 -10.27 42.06
C LEU A 257 -48.16 -9.46 43.36
N LEU A 258 -47.22 -8.54 43.61
CA LEU A 258 -47.27 -7.65 44.78
C LEU A 258 -48.47 -6.69 44.72
N SER A 259 -48.75 -6.11 43.55
CA SER A 259 -49.93 -5.27 43.34
C SER A 259 -51.23 -6.03 43.55
N ASP A 260 -51.34 -7.27 43.10
CA ASP A 260 -52.52 -8.12 43.32
C ASP A 260 -52.74 -8.39 44.82
N ILE A 261 -51.67 -8.59 45.60
CA ILE A 261 -51.74 -8.74 47.06
C ILE A 261 -52.22 -7.44 47.72
N ILE A 262 -51.70 -6.29 47.28
CA ILE A 262 -52.10 -4.97 47.79
C ILE A 262 -53.57 -4.68 47.45
N GLU A 263 -53.99 -4.95 46.22
CA GLU A 263 -55.38 -4.76 45.77
C GLU A 263 -56.33 -5.71 46.52
N ALA A 264 -55.93 -6.95 46.78
CA ALA A 264 -56.69 -7.88 47.61
C ALA A 264 -56.83 -7.39 49.05
N ALA A 265 -55.76 -6.82 49.63
CA ALA A 265 -55.81 -6.20 50.95
C ALA A 265 -56.74 -4.97 50.99
N GLN A 266 -56.71 -4.13 49.95
CA GLN A 266 -57.63 -2.99 49.81
C GLN A 266 -59.10 -3.43 49.66
N LYS A 267 -59.38 -4.41 48.79
CA LYS A 267 -60.74 -4.95 48.63
C LYS A 267 -61.25 -5.62 49.91
N SER A 268 -60.38 -6.32 50.65
CA SER A 268 -60.70 -6.88 51.97
C SER A 268 -61.06 -5.76 52.96
N LEU A 269 -60.28 -4.67 52.99
CA LEU A 269 -60.56 -3.50 53.82
C LEU A 269 -61.93 -2.89 53.48
N ASP A 270 -62.20 -2.64 52.19
CA ASP A 270 -63.47 -2.06 51.72
C ASP A 270 -64.68 -2.96 52.04
N THR A 271 -64.50 -4.28 51.93
CA THR A 271 -65.56 -5.27 52.23
C THR A 271 -65.84 -5.33 53.74
N ASN A 272 -64.79 -5.30 54.57
CA ASN A 272 -64.92 -5.32 56.02
C ASN A 272 -65.47 -3.99 56.57
N LEU A 273 -65.12 -2.86 55.98
CA LEU A 273 -65.73 -1.57 56.31
C LEU A 273 -67.24 -1.57 56.04
N LYS A 274 -67.69 -2.21 54.96
CA LYS A 274 -69.13 -2.29 54.63
C LYS A 274 -69.92 -3.28 55.50
N SER A 275 -69.30 -4.37 55.96
CA SER A 275 -69.98 -5.47 56.65
C SER A 275 -69.86 -5.45 58.18
N ASN A 276 -68.73 -5.00 58.73
CA ASN A 276 -68.42 -5.02 60.18
C ASN A 276 -68.22 -3.60 60.76
N LEU A 277 -68.85 -2.59 60.15
CA LEU A 277 -68.79 -1.19 60.53
C LEU A 277 -69.00 -0.90 62.05
N PRO A 278 -69.96 -1.54 62.77
CA PRO A 278 -70.23 -1.20 64.17
C PRO A 278 -69.12 -1.64 65.15
N GLU A 279 -68.43 -2.74 64.87
CA GLU A 279 -67.33 -3.23 65.72
C GLU A 279 -66.06 -2.43 65.49
N ILE A 280 -65.78 -2.07 64.22
CA ILE A 280 -64.67 -1.22 63.83
C ILE A 280 -64.83 0.18 64.45
N GLN A 281 -66.03 0.78 64.38
CA GLN A 281 -66.29 2.07 65.00
C GLN A 281 -66.13 2.06 66.52
N LYS A 282 -66.56 1.00 67.22
CA LYS A 282 -66.36 0.86 68.67
C LYS A 282 -64.88 0.76 69.05
N ALA A 283 -64.09 0.01 68.30
CA ALA A 283 -62.66 -0.14 68.52
C ALA A 283 -61.89 1.16 68.17
N LEU A 284 -62.24 1.83 67.06
CA LEU A 284 -61.70 3.16 66.71
C LEU A 284 -62.05 4.21 67.76
N PHE A 285 -63.28 4.20 68.30
CA PHE A 285 -63.71 5.11 69.37
C PHE A 285 -62.93 4.89 70.66
N LYS A 286 -62.68 3.62 71.05
CA LYS A 286 -61.81 3.28 72.19
C LYS A 286 -60.36 3.74 71.96
N SER A 287 -59.83 3.58 70.74
CA SER A 287 -58.49 4.05 70.40
C SER A 287 -58.38 5.59 70.43
N ALA A 288 -59.41 6.29 69.95
CA ALA A 288 -59.50 7.76 70.00
C ALA A 288 -59.60 8.30 71.43
N LEU A 289 -60.40 7.67 72.29
CA LEU A 289 -60.48 7.98 73.72
C LEU A 289 -59.13 7.83 74.42
N ARG A 290 -58.34 6.80 74.06
CA ARG A 290 -57.01 6.56 74.62
C ARG A 290 -56.01 7.62 74.19
N GLY A 291 -56.04 8.03 72.92
CA GLY A 291 -55.22 9.13 72.40
C GLY A 291 -55.54 10.48 73.01
N LEU A 292 -56.83 10.76 73.28
CA LEU A 292 -57.27 11.95 74.03
C LEU A 292 -56.77 11.92 75.48
N ALA A 293 -56.81 10.76 76.15
CA ALA A 293 -56.36 10.61 77.52
C ALA A 293 -54.83 10.74 77.70
N GLN A 294 -54.04 10.39 76.67
CA GLN A 294 -52.57 10.43 76.70
C GLN A 294 -51.98 11.71 76.07
N GLY A 295 -52.80 12.61 75.52
CA GLY A 295 -52.38 13.87 74.90
C GLY A 295 -51.65 13.71 73.55
N LYS A 296 -51.50 12.48 73.05
CA LYS A 296 -50.90 12.15 71.75
C LYS A 296 -51.64 10.95 71.14
N MET A 297 -52.07 11.06 69.88
CA MET A 297 -52.76 9.98 69.19
C MET A 297 -51.75 8.93 68.69
N THR A 298 -51.78 7.72 69.25
CA THR A 298 -51.06 6.54 68.75
C THR A 298 -52.07 5.48 68.28
N TYR A 299 -51.86 4.92 67.09
CA TYR A 299 -52.77 3.96 66.44
C TYR A 299 -52.46 2.50 66.78
N GLU A 300 -51.84 2.24 67.94
CA GLU A 300 -51.36 0.90 68.32
C GLU A 300 -52.49 -0.14 68.48
N ASN A 301 -53.73 0.31 68.72
CA ASN A 301 -54.91 -0.56 68.86
C ASN A 301 -55.90 -0.37 67.70
N ASP A 302 -55.43 0.12 66.54
CA ASP A 302 -56.27 0.29 65.36
C ASP A 302 -56.60 -1.09 64.76
N PRO A 303 -57.89 -1.50 64.76
CA PRO A 303 -58.31 -2.79 64.22
C PRO A 303 -58.07 -2.91 62.71
N LEU A 304 -57.90 -1.80 61.99
CA LEU A 304 -57.66 -1.81 60.54
C LEU A 304 -56.28 -2.38 60.19
N ILE A 305 -55.26 -2.10 60.99
CA ILE A 305 -53.90 -2.58 60.76
C ILE A 305 -53.84 -4.11 60.90
N ASP A 306 -54.45 -4.66 61.97
CA ASP A 306 -54.46 -6.09 62.22
C ASP A 306 -55.24 -6.87 61.14
N MET A 307 -56.31 -6.28 60.60
CA MET A 307 -57.07 -6.89 59.48
C MET A 307 -56.27 -6.92 58.17
N ILE A 308 -55.57 -5.84 57.85
CA ILE A 308 -54.67 -5.77 56.68
C ILE A 308 -53.55 -6.80 56.84
N LEU A 309 -52.91 -6.85 58.02
CA LEU A 309 -51.85 -7.82 58.31
C LEU A 309 -52.33 -9.27 58.26
N LYS A 310 -53.55 -9.55 58.71
CA LYS A 310 -54.16 -10.89 58.61
C LYS A 310 -54.36 -11.29 57.15
N THR A 311 -54.92 -10.41 56.33
CA THR A 311 -55.14 -10.67 54.89
C THR A 311 -53.81 -10.87 54.15
N ILE A 312 -52.80 -10.05 54.45
CA ILE A 312 -51.45 -10.21 53.90
C ILE A 312 -50.81 -11.54 54.34
N ARG A 313 -50.90 -11.90 55.63
CA ARG A 313 -50.36 -13.18 56.14
C ARG A 313 -51.04 -14.40 55.52
N GLU A 314 -52.34 -14.33 55.24
CA GLU A 314 -53.09 -15.37 54.55
C GLU A 314 -52.67 -15.52 53.07
N HIS A 315 -52.37 -14.42 52.38
CA HIS A 315 -51.84 -14.48 51.01
C HIS A 315 -50.37 -14.93 50.97
N VAL A 316 -49.55 -14.51 51.95
CA VAL A 316 -48.15 -14.93 52.08
C VAL A 316 -48.06 -16.42 52.43
N SER A 317 -48.92 -16.94 53.32
CA SER A 317 -48.94 -18.37 53.66
C SER A 317 -49.38 -19.24 52.48
N LYS A 318 -50.33 -18.77 51.65
CA LYS A 318 -50.69 -19.43 50.38
C LYS A 318 -49.50 -19.54 49.42
N ILE A 319 -48.65 -18.51 49.34
CA ILE A 319 -47.46 -18.51 48.48
C ILE A 319 -46.35 -19.39 49.07
N GLN A 320 -46.14 -19.36 50.40
CA GLN A 320 -45.13 -20.16 51.09
C GLN A 320 -45.43 -21.67 51.07
N ASN A 321 -46.70 -22.05 50.96
CA ASN A 321 -47.12 -23.45 50.88
C ASN A 321 -46.97 -24.05 49.46
N LEU A 322 -46.63 -23.25 48.44
CA LEU A 322 -46.33 -23.74 47.09
C LEU A 322 -44.90 -24.30 47.01
N SER A 323 -44.68 -25.28 46.14
CA SER A 323 -43.34 -25.83 45.92
C SER A 323 -42.39 -24.78 45.29
N PRO A 324 -41.05 -24.90 45.45
CA PRO A 324 -40.09 -23.97 44.82
C PRO A 324 -40.25 -23.86 43.29
N ALA A 325 -40.71 -24.93 42.64
CA ALA A 325 -40.98 -24.95 41.20
C ALA A 325 -42.23 -24.13 40.83
N GLU A 326 -43.26 -24.15 41.66
CA GLU A 326 -44.51 -23.39 41.45
C GLU A 326 -44.35 -21.91 41.81
N GLN A 327 -43.55 -21.60 42.84
CA GLN A 327 -43.14 -20.23 43.15
C GLN A 327 -42.34 -19.60 42.01
N LYS A 328 -41.43 -20.38 41.40
CA LYS A 328 -40.67 -19.93 40.22
C LYS A 328 -41.56 -19.75 38.99
N LYS A 329 -42.62 -20.54 38.86
CA LYS A 329 -43.59 -20.44 37.76
C LYS A 329 -44.44 -19.15 37.83
N LEU A 330 -44.70 -18.64 39.03
CA LEU A 330 -45.43 -17.39 39.26
C LEU A 330 -44.67 -16.14 38.77
N ILE A 331 -43.34 -16.17 38.83
CA ILE A 331 -42.47 -15.09 38.36
C ILE A 331 -41.89 -15.35 36.96
N SER A 332 -42.00 -16.58 36.46
CA SER A 332 -41.50 -16.95 35.13
C SER A 332 -42.22 -16.23 34.00
N LEU A 333 -41.56 -16.15 32.84
CA LEU A 333 -42.13 -15.52 31.67
C LEU A 333 -43.38 -16.25 31.18
N SER A 334 -44.42 -15.49 30.82
CA SER A 334 -45.58 -16.02 30.12
C SER A 334 -45.20 -16.45 28.70
N LYS A 335 -46.04 -17.29 28.06
CA LYS A 335 -45.83 -17.72 26.67
C LYS A 335 -45.76 -16.52 25.70
N ASP A 336 -46.56 -15.49 25.93
CA ASP A 336 -46.59 -14.28 25.10
C ASP A 336 -45.34 -13.41 25.31
N GLN A 337 -44.86 -13.30 26.55
CA GLN A 337 -43.60 -12.60 26.86
C GLN A 337 -42.40 -13.32 26.22
N LEU A 338 -42.37 -14.66 26.27
CA LEU A 338 -41.34 -15.46 25.61
C LEU A 338 -41.39 -15.29 24.08
N ALA A 339 -42.59 -15.33 23.49
CA ALA A 339 -42.78 -15.14 22.06
C ALA A 339 -42.34 -13.73 21.61
N ALA A 340 -42.60 -12.70 22.42
CA ALA A 340 -42.14 -11.34 22.15
C ALA A 340 -40.59 -11.23 22.15
N ILE A 341 -39.92 -11.86 23.13
CA ILE A 341 -38.45 -11.89 23.18
C ILE A 341 -37.87 -12.64 21.97
N GLN A 342 -38.47 -13.77 21.59
CA GLN A 342 -38.06 -14.53 20.39
C GLN A 342 -38.27 -13.74 19.10
N ALA A 343 -39.37 -13.00 18.98
CA ALA A 343 -39.63 -12.13 17.83
C ALA A 343 -38.60 -11.00 17.74
N ASN A 344 -38.23 -10.38 18.87
CA ASN A 344 -37.19 -9.36 18.93
C ASN A 344 -35.81 -9.92 18.56
N ASP A 345 -35.48 -11.14 19.02
CA ASP A 345 -34.24 -11.83 18.65
C ASP A 345 -34.15 -12.11 17.15
N LYS A 346 -35.25 -12.62 16.58
CA LYS A 346 -35.37 -12.90 15.15
C LYS A 346 -35.24 -11.62 14.33
N LYS A 347 -35.89 -10.54 14.75
CA LYS A 347 -35.79 -9.23 14.11
C LYS A 347 -34.36 -8.69 14.15
N ALA A 348 -33.68 -8.75 15.30
CA ALA A 348 -32.29 -8.32 15.42
C ALA A 348 -31.33 -9.10 14.49
N LYS A 349 -31.58 -10.40 14.30
CA LYS A 349 -30.84 -11.23 13.34
C LYS A 349 -31.11 -10.80 11.89
N GLU A 350 -32.37 -10.60 11.52
CA GLU A 350 -32.75 -10.18 10.16
C GLU A 350 -32.20 -8.79 9.83
N ASP A 351 -32.29 -7.84 10.77
CA ASP A 351 -31.75 -6.49 10.63
C ASP A 351 -30.23 -6.51 10.42
N PHE A 352 -29.50 -7.40 11.13
CA PHE A 352 -28.06 -7.55 10.95
C PHE A 352 -27.69 -8.15 9.58
N LEU A 353 -28.44 -9.14 9.10
CA LEU A 353 -28.15 -9.80 7.81
C LEU A 353 -28.56 -8.95 6.60
N ARG A 354 -29.63 -8.15 6.73
CA ARG A 354 -30.10 -7.25 5.68
C ARG A 354 -29.40 -5.90 5.66
N ALA A 355 -28.54 -5.63 6.64
CA ALA A 355 -27.76 -4.40 6.67
C ALA A 355 -26.80 -4.36 5.47
N GLU A 356 -27.16 -3.57 4.46
CA GLU A 356 -26.31 -3.35 3.29
C GLU A 356 -25.09 -2.49 3.63
N PRO A 357 -23.94 -2.73 2.98
CA PRO A 357 -22.78 -1.86 3.11
C PRO A 357 -23.08 -0.47 2.53
N LYS A 358 -22.68 0.57 3.26
CA LYS A 358 -22.80 1.97 2.82
C LYS A 358 -21.67 2.31 1.85
N ILE A 359 -21.87 1.96 0.58
CA ILE A 359 -20.98 2.31 -0.53
C ILE A 359 -21.54 3.50 -1.33
N ASP A 360 -20.66 4.22 -2.03
CA ASP A 360 -21.04 5.34 -2.89
C ASP A 360 -22.03 4.89 -3.98
N GLN A 361 -23.01 5.76 -4.30
CA GLN A 361 -24.09 5.46 -5.23
C GLN A 361 -23.58 5.20 -6.64
N THR A 362 -22.50 5.86 -7.05
CA THR A 362 -21.91 5.68 -8.39
C THR A 362 -21.38 4.25 -8.60
N LEU A 363 -20.86 3.63 -7.52
CA LEU A 363 -20.31 2.27 -7.54
C LEU A 363 -21.39 1.19 -7.50
N LYS A 364 -22.62 1.52 -7.08
CA LYS A 364 -23.76 0.58 -7.09
C LYS A 364 -24.26 0.28 -8.52
N ASN A 365 -23.85 1.07 -9.50
CA ASN A 365 -24.27 0.92 -10.89
C ASN A 365 -23.53 -0.20 -11.64
N TYR A 366 -22.41 -0.72 -11.09
CA TYR A 366 -21.72 -1.85 -11.70
C TYR A 366 -22.55 -3.13 -11.58
N ASP A 367 -22.74 -3.85 -12.69
CA ASP A 367 -23.60 -5.04 -12.75
C ASP A 367 -23.26 -6.09 -11.70
N ASN A 368 -21.97 -6.32 -11.43
CA ASN A 368 -21.54 -7.28 -10.42
C ASN A 368 -21.96 -6.88 -9.01
N VAL A 369 -21.82 -5.59 -8.67
CA VAL A 369 -22.23 -5.04 -7.37
C VAL A 369 -23.75 -5.10 -7.24
N LYS A 370 -24.47 -4.72 -8.29
CA LYS A 370 -25.94 -4.76 -8.32
C LYS A 370 -26.48 -6.17 -8.11
N ARG A 371 -25.88 -7.18 -8.75
CA ARG A 371 -26.23 -8.59 -8.54
C ARG A 371 -25.99 -9.01 -7.08
N GLN A 372 -24.85 -8.66 -6.50
CA GLN A 372 -24.54 -8.99 -5.11
C GLN A 372 -25.49 -8.31 -4.11
N LEU A 373 -25.85 -7.05 -4.35
CA LEU A 373 -26.84 -6.33 -3.53
C LEU A 373 -28.25 -6.91 -3.69
N ALA A 374 -28.65 -7.31 -4.90
CA ALA A 374 -29.96 -7.93 -5.14
C ALA A 374 -30.13 -9.28 -4.41
N SER A 375 -29.04 -10.03 -4.25
CA SER A 375 -29.00 -11.27 -3.46
C SER A 375 -28.64 -11.05 -1.98
N TRP A 376 -28.54 -9.81 -1.50
CA TRP A 376 -28.09 -9.53 -0.13
C TRP A 376 -29.19 -9.83 0.89
N GLY A 377 -28.88 -10.68 1.87
CA GLY A 377 -29.82 -11.02 2.95
C GLY A 377 -31.07 -11.81 2.52
N GLN A 378 -31.08 -12.33 1.28
CA GLN A 378 -31.96 -13.43 0.83
C GLN A 378 -31.27 -14.76 1.11
#